data_AF-I0QYF0-F1
#
_entry.id   AF-I0QYF0-F1
#
_cell.length_a   1.000
_cell.length_b   1.000
_cell.length_c   1.000
_cell.angle_alpha   90.00
_cell.angle_beta   90.00
_cell.angle_gamma   90.00
#
_symmetry.space_group_name_H-M   'P 1'
#
loop_
_entity.id
_entity.type
_entity.pdbx_description
1 polymer ?
#
loop_
_entity_poly.entity_id
_entity_poly.type
_entity_poly.pdbx_seq_one_letter_code
_entity_poly.pdbx_strand_id
1 'polypeptide(L)'
;MVGGKLNFNAPEEKNFADYILILPLPNIPPIYIYLSENKTSFAHGYKHHPPKNKSWKEIIDSTKTGPAKFKQGVDITSIDHEVWDTGTSTTNGQNWKVKEFGIVQGAYKGKETTWVVTKESQGTIHSHPIDADIARKLLK
;
A
#
# COMPACT_ATOMS: atom_id res chain seq x y z
N MET A 1 -1.40 13.30 23.57
CA MET A 1 -2.57 12.57 23.06
C MET A 1 -3.47 13.57 22.35
N VAL A 2 -3.63 13.47 21.03
CA VAL A 2 -4.47 14.39 20.26
C VAL A 2 -5.87 13.77 20.16
N GLY A 3 -6.77 14.19 21.06
CA GLY A 3 -8.18 13.84 21.00
C GLY A 3 -8.91 14.74 20.00
N GLY A 4 -8.80 14.42 18.71
CA GLY A 4 -9.67 14.99 17.69
C GLY A 4 -11.00 14.25 17.66
N LYS A 5 -12.12 14.96 17.72
CA LYS A 5 -13.45 14.37 17.54
C LYS A 5 -13.56 13.85 16.10
N LEU A 6 -13.54 12.54 15.92
CA LEU A 6 -13.78 11.91 14.62
C LEU A 6 -15.28 11.97 14.32
N ASN A 7 -15.65 12.70 13.26
CA ASN A 7 -17.00 12.68 12.73
C ASN A 7 -17.08 11.52 11.73
N PHE A 8 -17.80 10.46 12.10
CA PHE A 8 -18.08 9.33 11.22
C PHE A 8 -19.46 9.54 10.58
N ASN A 9 -19.50 9.59 9.25
CA ASN A 9 -20.75 9.29 8.54
C ASN A 9 -20.85 7.78 8.45
N ALA A 10 -22.00 7.21 8.83
CA ALA A 10 -22.23 5.78 8.67
C ALA A 10 -22.12 5.43 7.17
N PRO A 11 -21.25 4.46 6.79
CA PRO A 11 -21.24 3.90 5.44
C PRO A 11 -22.60 3.29 5.07
N GLU A 12 -22.83 3.02 3.79
CA GLU A 12 -23.99 2.24 3.37
C GLU A 12 -23.89 0.79 3.87
N GLU A 13 -25.01 0.22 4.37
CA GLU A 13 -25.08 -1.14 4.94
C GLU A 13 -24.48 -2.22 4.02
N LYS A 14 -24.62 -2.08 2.70
CA LYS A 14 -24.09 -3.02 1.71
C LYS A 14 -22.56 -3.14 1.70
N ASN A 15 -21.85 -2.18 2.31
CA ASN A 15 -20.40 -2.16 2.39
C ASN A 15 -19.87 -2.73 3.72
N PHE A 16 -20.77 -3.17 4.61
CA PHE A 16 -20.41 -3.82 5.85
C PHE A 16 -20.27 -5.32 5.64
N ALA A 17 -19.22 -5.87 6.23
CA ALA A 17 -18.96 -7.31 6.28
C ALA A 17 -18.48 -7.67 7.70
N ASP A 18 -19.15 -7.13 8.70
CA ASP A 18 -18.97 -7.46 10.11
C ASP A 18 -19.97 -8.53 10.59
N TYR A 19 -19.50 -9.32 11.54
CA TYR A 19 -20.22 -10.45 12.10
C TYR A 19 -19.93 -10.56 13.59
N ILE A 20 -20.92 -10.98 14.36
CA ILE A 20 -20.70 -11.49 15.71
C ILE A 20 -20.71 -13.02 15.61
N LEU A 21 -19.54 -13.63 15.75
CA LEU A 21 -19.39 -15.08 15.72
C LEU A 21 -19.69 -15.66 17.10
N ILE A 22 -20.74 -16.49 17.18
CA ILE A 22 -21.11 -17.27 18.35
C ILE A 22 -20.72 -18.72 18.08
N LEU A 23 -19.74 -19.23 18.82
CA LEU A 23 -19.23 -20.60 18.65
C LEU A 23 -20.05 -21.59 19.50
N PRO A 24 -20.35 -22.81 19.01
CA PRO A 24 -21.04 -23.85 19.77
C PRO A 24 -20.08 -24.55 20.76
N LEU A 25 -19.24 -23.78 21.45
CA LEU A 25 -18.28 -24.24 22.45
C LEU A 25 -18.56 -23.51 23.77
N PRO A 26 -18.54 -24.21 24.92
CA PRO A 26 -18.80 -23.58 26.20
C PRO A 26 -17.69 -22.57 26.56
N ASN A 27 -18.07 -21.53 27.29
CA ASN A 27 -17.16 -20.52 27.86
C ASN A 27 -16.33 -19.69 26.86
N ILE A 28 -16.73 -19.62 25.58
CA ILE A 28 -16.17 -18.67 24.62
C ILE A 28 -17.19 -17.53 24.43
N PRO A 29 -16.84 -16.27 24.76
CA PRO A 29 -17.73 -15.14 24.53
C PRO A 29 -17.89 -14.88 23.02
N PRO A 30 -18.97 -14.20 22.57
CA PRO A 30 -19.13 -13.80 21.18
C PRO A 30 -17.93 -13.00 20.67
N ILE A 31 -17.49 -13.27 19.44
CA ILE A 31 -16.32 -12.64 18.82
C ILE A 31 -16.81 -11.69 17.72
N TYR A 32 -16.48 -10.41 17.83
CA TYR A 32 -16.71 -9.46 16.74
C TYR A 32 -15.63 -9.64 15.65
N ILE A 33 -16.06 -9.83 14.41
CA ILE A 33 -15.21 -10.02 13.24
C ILE A 33 -15.63 -9.00 12.19
N TYR A 34 -14.66 -8.38 11.53
CA TYR A 34 -14.88 -7.58 10.34
C TYR A 34 -14.02 -8.14 9.21
N LEU A 35 -14.64 -8.39 8.05
CA LEU A 35 -13.96 -8.83 6.84
C LEU A 35 -13.70 -7.61 5.97
N SER A 36 -12.43 -7.31 5.72
CA SER A 36 -12.07 -6.28 4.73
C SER A 36 -12.24 -6.84 3.32
N GLU A 37 -12.62 -5.97 2.37
CA GLU A 37 -12.54 -6.31 0.94
C GLU A 37 -11.11 -6.73 0.57
N ASN A 38 -10.96 -7.88 -0.07
CA ASN A 38 -9.68 -8.29 -0.62
C ASN A 38 -9.49 -7.64 -2.00
N LYS A 39 -8.51 -6.75 -2.13
CA LYS A 39 -8.21 -6.06 -3.38
C LYS A 39 -7.33 -6.94 -4.27
N THR A 40 -7.55 -6.91 -5.57
CA THR A 40 -6.69 -7.62 -6.51
C THR A 40 -5.38 -6.85 -6.69
N SER A 41 -4.24 -7.44 -6.36
CA SER A 41 -2.93 -6.91 -6.77
C SER A 41 -2.76 -7.09 -8.28
N PHE A 42 -2.53 -5.98 -8.98
CA PHE A 42 -2.20 -6.00 -10.40
C PHE A 42 -0.87 -5.31 -10.64
N ALA A 43 0.14 -6.13 -10.96
CA ALA A 43 1.41 -5.66 -11.46
C ALA A 43 1.23 -4.99 -12.84
N HIS A 44 0.93 -3.69 -12.88
CA HIS A 44 0.78 -2.93 -14.13
C HIS A 44 1.93 -3.18 -15.12
N GLY A 45 1.68 -4.01 -16.14
CA GLY A 45 2.54 -4.21 -17.31
C GLY A 45 4.03 -4.40 -17.03
N TYR A 46 4.40 -4.91 -15.85
CA TYR A 46 5.79 -5.01 -15.37
C TYR A 46 6.56 -3.67 -15.33
N LYS A 47 5.87 -2.52 -15.40
CA LYS A 47 6.50 -1.19 -15.51
C LYS A 47 7.43 -0.89 -14.34
N HIS A 48 7.03 -1.27 -13.12
CA HIS A 48 7.81 -1.07 -11.90
C HIS A 48 8.66 -2.28 -11.52
N HIS A 49 8.59 -3.36 -12.28
CA HIS A 49 9.41 -4.54 -12.01
C HIS A 49 10.87 -4.27 -12.40
N PRO A 50 11.82 -4.70 -11.56
CA PRO A 50 13.22 -4.60 -11.91
C PRO A 50 13.55 -5.55 -13.07
N PRO A 51 14.39 -5.13 -14.03
CA PRO A 51 14.98 -6.05 -14.99
C PRO A 51 15.84 -7.09 -14.26
N LYS A 52 15.72 -8.38 -14.65
CA LYS A 52 16.40 -9.49 -13.98
C LYS A 52 17.91 -9.56 -14.26
N ASN A 53 18.37 -8.94 -15.36
CA ASN A 53 19.73 -9.05 -15.89
C ASN A 53 20.57 -7.78 -15.71
N LYS A 54 20.15 -6.85 -14.85
CA LYS A 54 20.91 -5.64 -14.54
C LYS A 54 21.33 -5.61 -13.09
N SER A 55 22.47 -5.00 -12.81
CA SER A 55 22.89 -4.70 -11.45
C SER A 55 21.95 -3.68 -10.80
N TRP A 56 21.92 -3.66 -9.47
CA TRP A 56 21.11 -2.69 -8.74
C TRP A 56 21.49 -1.23 -9.06
N LYS A 57 22.78 -0.96 -9.26
CA LYS A 57 23.28 0.37 -9.66
C LYS A 57 22.70 0.81 -11.01
N GLU A 58 22.71 -0.06 -12.02
CA GLU A 58 22.13 0.23 -13.33
C GLU A 58 20.61 0.43 -13.25
N ILE A 59 19.93 -0.29 -12.36
CA ILE A 59 18.50 -0.11 -12.11
C ILE A 59 18.24 1.27 -11.52
N ILE A 60 18.99 1.67 -10.49
CA ILE A 60 18.90 3.02 -9.91
C ILE A 60 19.10 4.07 -11.01
N ASP A 61 20.17 3.95 -11.79
CA ASP A 61 20.49 4.89 -12.87
C ASP A 61 19.37 4.99 -13.92
N SER A 62 18.72 3.87 -14.25
CA SER A 62 17.58 3.86 -15.18
C SER A 62 16.38 4.67 -14.69
N THR A 63 16.22 4.86 -13.38
CA THR A 63 15.12 5.64 -12.79
C THR A 63 15.36 7.15 -12.82
N LYS A 64 16.54 7.62 -13.23
CA LYS A 64 16.84 9.06 -13.37
C LYS A 64 15.89 9.74 -14.35
N THR A 65 15.61 9.08 -15.47
CA THR A 65 14.70 9.55 -16.52
C THR A 65 13.55 8.57 -16.79
N GLY A 66 13.67 7.32 -16.30
CA GLY A 66 12.68 6.27 -16.47
C GLY A 66 11.70 6.14 -15.29
N PRO A 67 10.83 5.11 -15.33
CA PRO A 67 9.91 4.83 -14.24
C PRO A 67 10.64 4.39 -12.97
N ALA A 68 10.00 4.57 -11.81
CA ALA A 68 10.44 3.95 -10.56
C ALA A 68 10.54 2.43 -10.71
N LYS A 69 11.48 1.81 -10.00
CA LYS A 69 11.70 0.36 -10.03
C LYS A 69 11.81 -0.20 -8.61
N PHE A 70 11.12 -1.30 -8.34
CA PHE A 70 11.35 -2.06 -7.12
C PHE A 70 12.74 -2.70 -7.11
N LYS A 71 13.27 -2.97 -5.92
CA LYS A 71 14.51 -3.71 -5.74
C LYS A 71 14.30 -5.17 -6.13
N GLN A 72 15.33 -5.78 -6.71
CA GLN A 72 15.29 -7.21 -7.06
C GLN A 72 15.07 -8.06 -5.80
N GLY A 73 14.22 -9.08 -5.91
CA GLY A 73 13.89 -9.99 -4.81
C GLY A 73 12.71 -9.56 -3.93
N VAL A 74 12.18 -8.35 -4.14
CA VAL A 74 10.96 -7.89 -3.46
C VAL A 74 9.73 -8.60 -4.01
N ASP A 75 8.84 -9.03 -3.11
CA ASP A 75 7.49 -9.48 -3.45
C ASP A 75 6.56 -8.26 -3.60
N ILE A 76 6.34 -7.85 -4.84
CA ILE A 76 5.53 -6.66 -5.15
C ILE A 76 4.06 -6.86 -4.77
N THR A 77 3.53 -8.08 -4.90
CA THR A 77 2.15 -8.37 -4.49
C THR A 77 2.00 -8.25 -2.98
N SER A 78 2.95 -8.78 -2.21
CA SER A 78 2.95 -8.58 -0.76
C SER A 78 3.05 -7.09 -0.38
N ILE A 79 3.85 -6.30 -1.11
CA ILE A 79 3.93 -4.86 -0.87
C ILE A 79 2.63 -4.14 -1.22
N ASP A 80 2.00 -4.47 -2.35
CA ASP A 80 0.74 -3.87 -2.76
C ASP A 80 -0.27 -3.95 -1.62
N HIS A 81 -0.47 -5.16 -1.08
CA HIS A 81 -1.36 -5.43 0.04
C HIS A 81 -0.88 -4.78 1.34
N GLU A 82 0.40 -4.90 1.70
CA GLU A 82 0.91 -4.36 2.96
C GLU A 82 0.72 -2.83 3.05
N VAL A 83 1.02 -2.11 1.97
CA VAL A 83 0.81 -0.65 1.91
C VAL A 83 -0.67 -0.33 1.89
N TRP A 84 -1.51 -1.15 1.24
CA TRP A 84 -2.96 -0.95 1.23
C TRP A 84 -3.58 -1.13 2.62
N ASP A 85 -3.16 -2.15 3.36
CA ASP A 85 -3.77 -2.51 4.63
C ASP A 85 -3.26 -1.63 5.77
N THR A 86 -1.96 -1.28 5.75
CA THR A 86 -1.29 -0.62 6.87
C THR A 86 -0.78 0.78 6.57
N GLY A 87 -0.87 1.24 5.32
CA GLY A 87 -0.43 2.56 4.90
C GLY A 87 -1.36 3.68 5.32
N THR A 88 -0.81 4.90 5.34
CA THR A 88 -1.55 6.12 5.64
C THR A 88 -2.21 6.66 4.38
N SER A 89 -3.51 6.99 4.45
CA SER A 89 -4.25 7.56 3.33
C SER A 89 -3.70 8.93 2.93
N THR A 90 -3.69 9.22 1.64
CA THR A 90 -3.23 10.51 1.11
C THR A 90 -4.27 11.61 1.27
N THR A 91 -3.81 12.86 1.27
CA THR A 91 -4.65 14.07 1.45
C THR A 91 -5.10 14.72 0.14
N ASN A 92 -4.61 14.22 -1.00
CA ASN A 92 -4.83 14.77 -2.34
C ASN A 92 -6.17 14.38 -3.00
N GLY A 93 -7.12 13.85 -2.23
CA GLY A 93 -8.42 13.37 -2.74
C GLY A 93 -8.35 12.11 -3.58
N GLN A 94 -7.19 11.44 -3.67
CA GLN A 94 -7.04 10.16 -4.35
C GLN A 94 -7.16 9.00 -3.35
N ASN A 95 -7.65 7.84 -3.81
CA ASN A 95 -7.73 6.62 -3.01
C ASN A 95 -6.37 5.89 -2.96
N TRP A 96 -5.36 6.57 -2.41
CA TRP A 96 -3.99 6.06 -2.34
C TRP A 96 -3.56 5.95 -0.88
N LYS A 97 -2.59 5.06 -0.64
CA LYS A 97 -1.95 4.89 0.65
C LYS A 97 -0.44 4.90 0.51
N VAL A 98 0.23 5.51 1.48
CA VAL A 98 1.68 5.66 1.51
C VAL A 98 2.24 4.99 2.76
N LYS A 99 3.37 4.31 2.61
CA LYS A 99 4.10 3.69 3.72
C LYS A 99 5.61 3.85 3.54
N GLU A 100 6.30 4.10 4.65
CA GLU A 100 7.74 3.97 4.76
C GLU A 100 8.08 2.58 5.29
N PHE A 101 9.07 1.95 4.67
CA PHE A 101 9.67 0.70 5.14
C PHE A 101 10.99 0.97 5.86
N GLY A 102 11.39 0.10 6.78
CA GLY A 102 12.72 0.18 7.40
C GLY A 102 13.88 -0.22 6.48
N ILE A 103 13.59 -0.67 5.25
CA ILE A 103 14.55 -1.17 4.27
C ILE A 103 14.28 -0.57 2.89
N VAL A 104 15.31 -0.55 2.04
CA VAL A 104 15.20 -0.09 0.66
C VAL A 104 14.28 -1.02 -0.13
N GLN A 105 13.16 -0.48 -0.60
CA GLN A 105 12.18 -1.21 -1.41
C GLN A 105 12.37 -0.97 -2.90
N GLY A 106 12.97 0.15 -3.29
CA GLY A 106 13.12 0.46 -4.70
C GLY A 106 13.98 1.70 -4.97
N ALA A 107 13.84 2.21 -6.18
CA ALA A 107 14.51 3.41 -6.64
C ALA A 107 13.54 4.31 -7.42
N TYR A 108 13.74 5.62 -7.27
CA TYR A 108 13.02 6.66 -7.99
C TYR A 108 13.93 7.87 -8.21
N LYS A 109 13.90 8.47 -9.40
CA LYS A 109 14.73 9.64 -9.78
C LYS A 109 16.23 9.45 -9.51
N GLY A 110 16.75 8.24 -9.71
CA GLY A 110 18.16 7.93 -9.53
C GLY A 110 18.60 7.77 -8.07
N LYS A 111 17.66 7.59 -7.13
CA LYS A 111 17.95 7.39 -5.71
C LYS A 111 17.20 6.19 -5.18
N GLU A 112 17.82 5.47 -4.26
CA GLU A 112 17.13 4.46 -3.46
C GLU A 112 16.02 5.11 -2.61
N THR A 113 15.00 4.33 -2.30
CA THR A 113 13.92 4.76 -1.43
C THR A 113 13.34 3.62 -0.61
N THR A 114 12.95 3.97 0.60
CA THR A 114 12.15 3.17 1.55
C THR A 114 10.66 3.43 1.41
N TRP A 115 10.25 4.42 0.61
CA TRP A 115 8.87 4.87 0.51
C TRP A 115 8.16 4.28 -0.71
N VAL A 116 6.95 3.81 -0.47
CA VAL A 116 6.07 3.23 -1.50
C VAL A 116 4.69 3.85 -1.39
N VAL A 117 4.06 4.09 -2.54
CA VAL A 117 2.64 4.41 -2.63
C VAL A 117 1.90 3.28 -3.34
N THR A 118 0.76 2.88 -2.80
CA THR A 118 -0.21 1.99 -3.45
C THR A 118 -1.43 2.79 -3.86
N LYS A 119 -1.85 2.61 -5.10
CA LYS A 119 -3.02 3.24 -5.69
C LYS A 119 -4.09 2.20 -5.90
N GLU A 120 -5.33 2.57 -5.66
CA GLU A 120 -6.50 1.73 -5.96
C GLU A 120 -7.32 2.33 -7.10
N SER A 121 -7.81 1.46 -7.98
CA SER A 121 -8.79 1.78 -9.01
C SER A 121 -9.62 0.54 -9.30
N GLN A 122 -10.95 0.63 -9.14
CA GLN A 122 -11.91 -0.42 -9.51
C GLN A 122 -11.60 -1.80 -8.88
N GLY A 123 -11.27 -1.84 -7.60
CA GLY A 123 -10.94 -3.05 -6.86
C GLY A 123 -9.52 -3.57 -7.10
N THR A 124 -8.72 -2.86 -7.90
CA THR A 124 -7.35 -3.24 -8.24
C THR A 124 -6.36 -2.31 -7.58
N ILE A 125 -5.38 -2.89 -6.88
CA ILE A 125 -4.28 -2.16 -6.25
C ILE A 125 -2.96 -2.39 -6.97
N HIS A 126 -2.14 -1.35 -7.01
CA HIS A 126 -0.78 -1.43 -7.52
C HIS A 126 0.13 -0.39 -6.88
N SER A 127 1.36 -0.79 -6.61
CA SER A 127 2.33 0.05 -5.94
C SER A 127 3.46 0.52 -6.86
N HIS A 128 4.08 1.63 -6.46
CA HIS A 128 5.38 2.02 -6.99
C HIS A 128 6.22 2.76 -5.93
N PRO A 129 7.57 2.65 -6.02
CA PRO A 129 8.44 3.46 -5.18
C PRO A 129 8.27 4.95 -5.45
N ILE A 130 8.43 5.78 -4.42
CA ILE A 130 8.43 7.25 -4.47
C ILE A 130 9.55 7.80 -3.59
N ASP A 131 9.94 9.05 -3.79
CA ASP A 131 10.88 9.70 -2.87
C ASP A 131 10.16 10.26 -1.62
N ALA A 132 10.94 10.51 -0.56
CA ALA A 132 10.42 10.97 0.72
C ALA A 132 9.75 12.35 0.64
N ASP A 133 10.14 13.23 -0.28
CA ASP A 133 9.52 14.55 -0.43
C ASP A 133 8.13 14.43 -1.06
N ILE A 134 7.97 13.55 -2.05
CA ILE A 134 6.67 13.19 -2.60
C ILE A 134 5.79 12.53 -1.54
N ALA A 135 6.33 11.59 -0.77
CA ALA A 135 5.60 10.94 0.32
C ALA A 135 5.07 11.97 1.34
N ARG A 136 5.94 12.86 1.83
CA ARG A 136 5.55 13.94 2.74
C ARG A 136 4.51 14.87 2.13
N LYS A 137 4.60 15.17 0.83
CA LYS A 137 3.60 16.00 0.14
C LYS A 137 2.24 15.31 0.06
N LEU A 138 2.20 13.99 -0.12
CA LEU A 138 0.97 13.22 -0.18
C LEU A 138 0.29 13.03 1.18
N LEU A 139 1.04 13.20 2.27
CA LEU A 139 0.59 13.02 3.66
C LEU A 139 0.25 14.34 4.37
N LYS A 140 0.43 15.49 3.70
CA LYS A 140 0.14 16.83 4.25
C LYS A 140 -1.25 17.29 3.86
#